data_AF-A0A819SRJ4-F1
#
_entry.id   AF-A0A819SRJ4-F1
#
_cell.length_a   1.000
_cell.length_b   1.000
_cell.length_c   1.000
_cell.angle_alpha   90.00
_cell.angle_beta   90.00
_cell.angle_gamma   90.00
#
_symmetry.space_group_name_H-M   'P 1'
#
loop_
_entity.id
_entity.type
_entity.pdbx_description
1 polymer ?
#
loop_
_entity_poly.entity_id
_entity_poly.type
_entity_poly.pdbx_seq_one_letter_code
_entity_poly.pdbx_strand_id
1 'polypeptide(L)'
;MFCDHDDILLCDRCSLLNRIQIFDRIFQLLNAKANDFAGLNELCQSISPLLERYEFHFHICQYFNYFQHRSDPIANQYLNSYCPQKYQEYVAIELSDNCGRHDFYECIMGLFEYADPNLKIELRVRNYMELILNYLKYSADLLASQTLPEFLVDALHDKGQIASIWDFIGMASTLNIRIRSIYPFINGVRDERANKFNTAFRPRNDDNNNENEILVLWTNNLKLKECQMPWIPNTVVPLLKKHKSSIEVCFS
;
A
#
# COMPACT_ATOMS: atom_id res chain seq x y z
N MET A 1 -16.24 20.16 -13.51
CA MET A 1 -15.68 20.19 -14.88
C MET A 1 -14.76 21.40 -14.91
N PHE A 2 -13.43 21.17 -14.90
CA PHE A 2 -12.44 22.25 -14.87
C PHE A 2 -12.22 22.77 -16.29
N CYS A 3 -12.96 23.80 -16.66
CA CYS A 3 -12.72 24.58 -17.87
C CYS A 3 -12.78 26.06 -17.50
N ASP A 4 -11.91 26.48 -16.58
CA ASP A 4 -11.54 27.88 -16.45
C ASP A 4 -10.14 28.05 -17.01
N HIS A 5 -9.93 29.20 -17.67
CA HIS A 5 -8.92 29.41 -18.70
C HIS A 5 -7.44 29.28 -18.29
N ASP A 6 -7.13 28.94 -17.03
CA ASP A 6 -5.78 28.64 -16.54
C ASP A 6 -5.59 27.17 -16.05
N ASP A 7 -6.66 26.37 -15.94
CA ASP A 7 -6.66 24.99 -15.42
C ASP A 7 -7.11 23.95 -16.47
N ILE A 8 -6.44 23.95 -17.62
CA ILE A 8 -6.65 23.01 -18.75
C ILE A 8 -6.42 21.52 -18.38
N LEU A 9 -5.89 21.24 -17.19
CA LEU A 9 -5.05 20.05 -16.96
C LEU A 9 -5.76 18.71 -16.74
N LEU A 10 -7.08 18.68 -16.50
CA LEU A 10 -7.82 17.43 -16.28
C LEU A 10 -9.19 17.43 -16.99
N CYS A 11 -9.24 18.06 -18.16
CA CYS A 11 -10.41 18.02 -19.03
C CYS A 11 -10.47 16.67 -19.77
N ASP A 12 -11.54 15.92 -19.55
CA ASP A 12 -11.83 14.62 -20.19
C ASP A 12 -11.85 14.66 -21.72
N ARG A 13 -12.20 15.80 -22.31
CA ARG A 13 -12.32 15.98 -23.76
C ARG A 13 -11.09 16.60 -24.41
N CYS A 14 -10.20 17.20 -23.61
CA CYS A 14 -9.14 18.06 -24.12
C CYS A 14 -7.76 17.81 -23.51
N SER A 15 -7.65 16.93 -22.51
CA SER A 15 -6.36 16.49 -21.99
C SER A 15 -5.64 15.59 -22.99
N LEU A 16 -4.41 15.95 -23.34
CA LEU A 16 -3.47 15.13 -24.11
C LEU A 16 -2.62 14.22 -23.19
N LEU A 17 -2.87 14.24 -21.88
CA LEU A 17 -2.08 13.49 -20.91
C LEU A 17 -2.47 12.01 -20.96
N ASN A 18 -1.47 11.14 -20.94
CA ASN A 18 -1.70 9.71 -20.71
C ASN A 18 -2.08 9.46 -19.24
N ARG A 19 -2.56 8.25 -18.94
CA ARG A 19 -3.03 7.86 -17.60
C ARG A 19 -2.01 8.19 -16.49
N ILE A 20 -0.75 7.86 -16.72
CA ILE A 20 0.34 8.06 -15.74
C ILE A 20 0.53 9.55 -15.46
N GLN A 21 0.56 10.36 -16.52
CA GLN A 21 0.68 11.82 -16.42
C GLN A 21 -0.52 12.44 -15.70
N ILE A 22 -1.71 11.89 -15.88
CA ILE A 22 -2.92 12.31 -15.15
C ILE A 22 -2.76 12.06 -13.66
N PHE A 23 -2.37 10.85 -13.26
CA PHE A 23 -2.17 10.53 -11.85
C PHE A 23 -0.99 11.28 -11.22
N ASP A 24 0.12 11.48 -11.95
CA ASP A 24 1.21 12.33 -11.49
C ASP A 24 0.74 13.79 -11.30
N ARG A 25 -0.07 14.31 -12.22
CA ARG A 25 -0.63 15.66 -12.08
C ARG A 25 -1.57 15.77 -10.89
N ILE A 26 -2.42 14.78 -10.66
CA ILE A 26 -3.30 14.75 -9.47
C ILE A 26 -2.43 14.72 -8.20
N PHE A 27 -1.39 13.89 -8.16
CA PHE A 27 -0.47 13.84 -7.02
C PHE A 27 0.19 15.20 -6.75
N GLN A 28 0.61 15.93 -7.78
CA GLN A 28 1.15 17.28 -7.65
C GLN A 28 0.12 18.27 -7.09
N LEU A 29 -1.15 18.18 -7.50
CA LEU A 29 -2.24 19.03 -6.98
C LEU A 29 -2.51 18.74 -5.50
N LEU A 30 -2.53 17.45 -5.11
CA LEU A 30 -2.64 17.05 -3.71
C LEU A 30 -1.48 17.61 -2.89
N ASN A 31 -0.24 17.44 -3.37
CA ASN A 31 0.95 17.97 -2.69
C ASN A 31 0.88 19.50 -2.51
N ALA A 32 0.47 20.24 -3.53
CA ALA A 32 0.31 21.70 -3.44
C ALA A 32 -0.71 22.15 -2.36
N LYS A 33 -1.61 21.27 -1.95
CA LYS A 33 -2.63 21.51 -0.92
C LYS A 33 -2.33 20.80 0.41
N ALA A 34 -1.19 20.10 0.55
CA ALA A 34 -0.91 19.22 1.68
C ALA A 34 -1.14 19.86 3.07
N ASN A 35 -0.83 21.15 3.22
CA ASN A 35 -0.97 21.89 4.48
C ASN A 35 -2.37 22.46 4.75
N ASP A 36 -3.32 22.29 3.84
CA ASP A 36 -4.71 22.77 3.93
C ASP A 36 -5.66 21.58 3.75
N PHE A 37 -5.99 20.92 4.87
CA PHE A 37 -6.82 19.71 4.83
C PHE A 37 -8.24 19.97 4.28
N ALA A 38 -8.81 21.15 4.55
CA ALA A 38 -10.12 21.52 3.99
C ALA A 38 -10.03 21.66 2.47
N GLY A 39 -9.02 22.38 1.97
CA GLY A 39 -8.75 22.50 0.54
C GLY A 39 -8.39 21.18 -0.14
N LEU A 40 -7.69 20.27 0.55
CA LEU A 40 -7.44 18.90 0.09
C LEU A 40 -8.75 18.13 -0.09
N ASN A 41 -9.64 18.21 0.89
CA ASN A 41 -10.93 17.52 0.82
C ASN A 41 -11.80 18.06 -0.32
N GLU A 42 -11.89 19.38 -0.48
CA GLU A 42 -12.58 20.02 -1.61
C GLU A 42 -11.99 19.58 -2.97
N LEU A 43 -10.66 19.58 -3.07
CA LEU A 43 -9.94 19.11 -4.26
C LEU A 43 -10.27 17.63 -4.55
N CYS A 44 -10.20 16.75 -3.56
CA CYS A 44 -10.52 15.34 -3.73
C CYS A 44 -11.98 15.13 -4.17
N GLN A 45 -12.92 15.88 -3.59
CA GLN A 45 -14.35 15.82 -3.98
C GLN A 45 -14.55 16.22 -5.44
N SER A 46 -13.82 17.24 -5.91
CA SER A 46 -13.89 17.69 -7.31
C SER A 46 -13.23 16.73 -8.31
N ILE A 47 -12.18 16.00 -7.89
CA ILE A 47 -11.44 15.03 -8.74
C ILE A 47 -12.12 13.66 -8.74
N SER A 48 -12.83 13.26 -7.68
CA SER A 48 -13.42 11.92 -7.54
C SER A 48 -14.22 11.45 -8.78
N PRO A 49 -15.11 12.27 -9.37
CA PRO A 49 -15.89 11.85 -10.55
C PRO A 49 -15.02 11.58 -11.79
N LEU A 50 -13.81 12.17 -11.87
CA LEU A 50 -12.86 11.87 -12.94
C LEU A 50 -12.22 10.50 -12.73
N LEU A 51 -11.83 10.17 -11.50
CA LEU A 51 -11.20 8.88 -11.18
C LEU A 51 -12.13 7.68 -11.34
N GLU A 52 -13.43 7.87 -11.14
CA GLU A 52 -14.46 6.84 -11.39
C GLU A 52 -14.48 6.39 -12.86
N ARG A 53 -14.01 7.22 -13.79
CA ARG A 53 -13.91 6.88 -15.22
C ARG A 53 -12.66 6.11 -15.58
N TYR A 54 -11.62 6.23 -14.75
CA TYR A 54 -10.42 5.43 -14.88
C TYR A 54 -10.64 4.17 -14.08
N GLU A 55 -11.27 3.15 -14.67
CA GLU A 55 -11.43 1.87 -13.97
C GLU A 55 -10.06 1.33 -13.58
N PHE A 56 -9.97 0.81 -12.35
CA PHE A 56 -8.74 0.22 -11.81
C PHE A 56 -8.90 -1.29 -11.80
N HIS A 57 -8.28 -1.93 -12.80
CA HIS A 57 -8.32 -3.38 -13.00
C HIS A 57 -7.01 -3.99 -12.53
N PHE A 58 -7.08 -5.00 -11.69
CA PHE A 58 -5.92 -5.73 -11.19
C PHE A 58 -6.31 -7.16 -10.80
N HIS A 59 -5.33 -8.06 -10.88
CA HIS A 59 -5.44 -9.42 -10.39
C HIS A 59 -4.33 -9.65 -9.37
N ILE A 60 -4.71 -10.11 -8.17
CA ILE A 60 -3.76 -10.36 -7.09
C ILE A 60 -3.27 -11.82 -7.15
N CYS A 61 -1.96 -11.99 -7.33
CA CYS A 61 -1.25 -13.21 -7.02
C CYS A 61 -1.42 -13.56 -5.55
N GLN A 62 -1.87 -14.77 -5.24
CA GLN A 62 -1.86 -15.31 -3.87
C GLN A 62 -0.77 -16.38 -3.66
N TYR A 63 -0.15 -16.85 -4.75
CA TYR A 63 0.77 -17.98 -4.75
C TYR A 63 2.14 -17.62 -5.29
N PHE A 64 3.18 -18.14 -4.64
CA PHE A 64 4.55 -17.95 -5.06
C PHE A 64 4.84 -18.80 -6.31
N ASN A 65 5.04 -18.12 -7.43
CA ASN A 65 5.49 -18.70 -8.69
C ASN A 65 6.98 -18.40 -8.94
N TYR A 66 7.83 -19.43 -9.00
CA TYR A 66 9.28 -19.30 -9.21
C TYR A 66 9.68 -18.69 -10.56
N PHE A 67 8.79 -18.69 -11.56
CA PHE A 67 9.05 -18.07 -12.86
C PHE A 67 8.78 -16.56 -12.85
N GLN A 68 7.93 -16.08 -11.94
CA GLN A 68 7.50 -14.68 -11.85
C GLN A 68 8.14 -13.95 -10.67
N HIS A 69 8.40 -14.68 -9.57
CA HIS A 69 8.79 -14.10 -8.30
C HIS A 69 10.17 -14.56 -7.87
N ARG A 70 10.88 -13.65 -7.18
CA ARG A 70 12.11 -13.96 -6.45
C ARG A 70 11.85 -13.90 -4.96
N SER A 71 12.51 -14.76 -4.21
CA SER A 71 12.42 -14.81 -2.75
C SER A 71 13.37 -13.79 -2.14
N ASP A 72 12.88 -12.97 -1.22
CA ASP A 72 13.72 -12.03 -0.46
C ASP A 72 14.43 -12.76 0.69
N PRO A 73 15.76 -12.98 0.63
CA PRO A 73 16.47 -13.75 1.65
C PRO A 73 16.49 -13.04 3.01
N ILE A 74 16.50 -11.71 3.05
CA ILE A 74 16.54 -10.92 4.28
C ILE A 74 15.18 -10.99 4.96
N ALA A 75 14.11 -10.68 4.23
CA ALA A 75 12.76 -10.75 4.77
C ALA A 75 12.37 -12.17 5.20
N ASN A 76 12.77 -13.20 4.45
CA ASN A 76 12.55 -14.59 4.86
C ASN A 76 13.32 -14.97 6.13
N GLN A 77 14.48 -14.37 6.42
CA GLN A 77 15.16 -14.56 7.71
C GLN A 77 14.28 -14.06 8.86
N TYR A 78 13.69 -12.88 8.72
CA TYR A 78 12.79 -12.31 9.73
C TYR A 78 11.52 -13.14 9.90
N LEU A 79 10.88 -13.51 8.78
CA LEU A 79 9.67 -14.34 8.74
C LEU A 79 9.88 -15.67 9.49
N ASN A 80 10.96 -16.39 9.17
CA ASN A 80 11.19 -17.73 9.72
C ASN A 80 11.63 -17.73 11.18
N SER A 81 12.29 -16.66 11.63
CA SER A 81 12.91 -16.60 12.96
C SER A 81 12.03 -15.92 14.02
N TYR A 82 11.19 -14.96 13.63
CA TYR A 82 10.50 -14.06 14.57
C TYR A 82 9.00 -13.93 14.34
N CYS A 83 8.43 -14.61 13.33
CA CYS A 83 6.98 -14.64 13.14
C CYS A 83 6.38 -15.98 13.60
N PRO A 84 5.08 -16.01 13.97
CA PRO A 84 4.38 -17.24 14.33
C PRO A 84 4.48 -18.35 13.28
N GLN A 85 4.50 -19.61 13.73
CA GLN A 85 4.67 -20.80 12.88
C GLN A 85 3.68 -20.89 11.72
N LYS A 86 2.45 -20.39 11.90
CA LYS A 86 1.42 -20.36 10.83
C LYS A 86 1.86 -19.62 9.56
N TYR A 87 2.86 -18.73 9.65
CA TYR A 87 3.38 -18.00 8.48
C TYR A 87 4.55 -18.71 7.78
N GLN A 88 4.98 -19.88 8.24
CA GLN A 88 6.08 -20.64 7.61
C GLN A 88 5.70 -21.24 6.24
N GLU A 89 4.40 -21.31 5.92
CA GLU A 89 3.91 -21.70 4.59
C GLU A 89 4.01 -20.58 3.54
N TYR A 90 4.49 -19.39 3.91
CA TYR A 90 4.63 -18.24 3.01
C TYR A 90 6.09 -17.98 2.64
N VAL A 91 6.28 -17.21 1.57
CA VAL A 91 7.57 -16.72 1.09
C VAL A 91 7.48 -15.21 0.96
N ALA A 92 8.43 -14.51 1.58
CA ALA A 92 8.61 -13.08 1.34
C ALA A 92 9.20 -12.85 -0.05
N ILE A 93 8.61 -11.92 -0.80
CA ILE A 93 8.98 -11.64 -2.18
C ILE A 93 9.93 -10.44 -2.26
N GLU A 94 10.97 -10.61 -3.06
CA GLU A 94 11.91 -9.54 -3.40
C GLU A 94 11.23 -8.54 -4.33
N LEU A 95 11.30 -7.26 -3.96
CA LEU A 95 10.74 -6.16 -4.74
C LEU A 95 11.80 -5.60 -5.70
N SER A 96 11.36 -5.21 -6.89
CA SER A 96 12.26 -4.79 -7.97
C SER A 96 12.67 -3.31 -7.83
N ASP A 97 13.74 -3.00 -7.08
CA ASP A 97 14.92 -2.23 -7.55
C ASP A 97 15.94 -1.82 -6.46
N ASN A 98 17.16 -1.55 -6.94
CA ASN A 98 18.45 -1.32 -6.27
C ASN A 98 18.60 -0.14 -5.28
N CYS A 99 17.53 0.52 -4.84
CA CYS A 99 17.63 1.78 -4.09
C CYS A 99 17.47 1.64 -2.56
N GLY A 100 17.36 0.42 -2.04
CA GLY A 100 17.44 0.15 -0.60
C GLY A 100 16.27 0.70 0.23
N ARG A 101 15.24 1.29 -0.35
CA ARG A 101 13.99 1.63 0.34
C ARG A 101 12.82 1.22 -0.55
N HIS A 102 12.19 0.10 -0.24
CA HIS A 102 10.95 -0.26 -0.92
C HIS A 102 9.81 0.52 -0.29
N ASP A 103 9.07 1.18 -1.16
CA ASP A 103 7.82 1.87 -0.88
C ASP A 103 6.70 0.84 -0.67
N PHE A 104 5.76 1.11 0.24
CA PHE A 104 4.54 0.34 0.44
C PHE A 104 3.79 0.04 -0.87
N TYR A 105 3.69 1.04 -1.76
CA TYR A 105 2.97 0.84 -3.03
C TYR A 105 3.69 -0.12 -3.97
N GLU A 106 5.02 -0.20 -3.90
CA GLU A 106 5.80 -1.20 -4.63
C GLU A 106 5.56 -2.60 -4.05
N CYS A 107 5.46 -2.72 -2.73
CA CYS A 107 5.06 -3.96 -2.07
C CYS A 107 3.69 -4.45 -2.56
N ILE A 108 2.69 -3.57 -2.66
CA ILE A 108 1.37 -3.93 -3.18
C ILE A 108 1.43 -4.31 -4.66
N MET A 109 2.20 -3.56 -5.47
CA MET A 109 2.40 -3.86 -6.89
C MET A 109 3.07 -5.23 -7.12
N GLY A 110 3.96 -5.64 -6.22
CA GLY A 110 4.60 -6.96 -6.25
C GLY A 110 3.62 -8.14 -6.09
N LEU A 111 2.37 -7.87 -5.73
CA LEU A 111 1.29 -8.86 -5.67
C LEU A 111 0.48 -8.95 -6.96
N PHE A 112 0.71 -8.12 -7.98
CA PHE A 112 -0.11 -8.15 -9.20
C PHE A 112 0.48 -9.09 -10.25
N GLU A 113 -0.36 -9.94 -10.87
CA GLU A 113 0.06 -10.90 -11.91
C GLU A 113 0.65 -10.21 -13.15
N TYR A 114 0.08 -9.05 -13.50
CA TYR A 114 0.49 -8.22 -14.63
C TYR A 114 0.46 -6.75 -14.19
N ALA A 115 1.48 -6.35 -13.43
CA ALA A 115 1.61 -4.98 -12.95
C ALA A 115 2.31 -4.10 -13.99
N ASP A 116 1.61 -3.08 -14.52
CA ASP A 116 2.30 -1.95 -15.15
C ASP A 116 3.04 -1.19 -14.03
N PRO A 117 4.39 -1.09 -14.06
CA PRO A 117 5.17 -0.40 -13.02
C PRO A 117 4.71 1.03 -12.75
N ASN A 118 4.03 1.65 -13.73
CA ASN A 118 3.51 3.00 -13.62
C ASN A 118 2.21 3.12 -12.81
N LEU A 119 1.58 2.01 -12.39
CA LEU A 119 0.40 2.04 -11.52
C LEU A 119 0.73 2.43 -10.07
N LYS A 120 2.01 2.49 -9.69
CA LYS A 120 2.42 2.87 -8.33
C LYS A 120 1.90 4.25 -7.93
N ILE A 121 2.01 5.24 -8.82
CA ILE A 121 1.52 6.60 -8.56
C ILE A 121 -0.01 6.63 -8.50
N GLU A 122 -0.68 5.84 -9.34
CA GLU A 122 -2.12 5.70 -9.33
C GLU A 122 -2.63 5.11 -8.01
N LEU A 123 -2.02 4.01 -7.54
CA LEU A 123 -2.33 3.40 -6.25
C LEU A 123 -2.18 4.40 -5.10
N ARG A 124 -1.10 5.18 -5.12
CA ARG A 124 -0.85 6.22 -4.12
C ARG A 124 -1.93 7.30 -4.12
N VAL A 125 -2.26 7.84 -5.29
CA VAL A 125 -3.32 8.85 -5.43
C VAL A 125 -4.66 8.31 -4.96
N ARG A 126 -5.05 7.11 -5.40
CA ARG A 126 -6.32 6.49 -5.01
C ARG A 126 -6.39 6.26 -3.50
N ASN A 127 -5.30 5.78 -2.91
CA ASN A 127 -5.21 5.58 -1.47
C ASN A 127 -5.41 6.88 -0.68
N TYR A 128 -4.68 7.94 -1.04
CA TYR A 128 -4.81 9.22 -0.36
C TYR A 128 -6.19 9.84 -0.55
N MET A 129 -6.78 9.72 -1.74
CA MET A 129 -8.14 10.18 -1.97
C MET A 129 -9.17 9.39 -1.15
N GLU A 130 -9.03 8.06 -1.04
CA GLU A 130 -9.90 7.24 -0.19
C GLU A 130 -9.82 7.67 1.27
N LEU A 131 -8.61 7.92 1.79
CA LEU A 131 -8.39 8.41 3.15
C LEU A 131 -9.00 9.80 3.37
N ILE A 132 -8.75 10.75 2.46
CA ILE A 132 -9.23 12.13 2.58
C ILE A 132 -10.77 12.16 2.50
N LEU A 133 -11.36 11.53 1.50
CA LEU A 133 -12.81 11.56 1.27
C LEU A 133 -13.61 10.87 2.37
N ASN A 134 -12.99 9.92 3.09
CA ASN A 134 -13.64 9.14 4.14
C ASN A 134 -13.04 9.38 5.53
N TYR A 135 -12.30 10.47 5.73
CA TYR A 135 -11.52 10.70 6.95
C TYR A 135 -12.33 10.58 8.25
N LEU A 136 -13.58 11.07 8.24
CA LEU A 136 -14.46 11.01 9.41
C LEU A 136 -14.71 9.58 9.87
N LYS A 137 -14.80 8.63 8.93
CA LYS A 137 -15.03 7.21 9.25
C LYS A 137 -13.78 6.58 9.86
N TYR A 138 -12.60 6.93 9.39
CA TYR A 138 -11.34 6.39 9.91
C TYR A 138 -10.88 7.05 11.21
N SER A 139 -11.28 8.30 11.47
CA SER A 139 -10.89 9.04 12.68
C SER A 139 -11.44 8.43 13.99
N ALA A 140 -12.45 7.56 13.89
CA ALA A 140 -12.99 6.83 15.03
C ALA A 140 -12.11 5.63 15.45
N ASP A 141 -11.31 5.08 14.53
CA ASP A 141 -10.48 3.90 14.74
C ASP A 141 -9.03 4.32 15.03
N LEU A 142 -8.80 4.80 16.25
CA LEU A 142 -7.51 5.33 16.76
C LEU A 142 -6.44 4.25 16.97
N LEU A 143 -6.00 3.58 15.90
CA LEU A 143 -4.82 2.72 15.91
C LEU A 143 -3.52 3.49 15.61
N ALA A 144 -3.60 4.71 15.07
CA ALA A 144 -2.46 5.51 14.65
C ALA A 144 -1.99 6.48 15.75
N SER A 145 -0.66 6.61 15.90
CA SER A 145 -0.04 7.62 16.78
C SER A 145 -0.03 9.03 16.18
N GLN A 146 -0.27 9.14 14.88
CA GLN A 146 -0.31 10.37 14.10
C GLN A 146 -1.72 10.54 13.54
N THR A 147 -2.25 11.76 13.55
CA THR A 147 -3.54 12.06 12.92
C THR A 147 -3.45 11.94 11.39
N LEU A 148 -4.57 11.68 10.72
CA LEU A 148 -4.56 11.58 9.26
C LEU A 148 -4.05 12.87 8.57
N PRO A 149 -4.45 14.10 8.98
CA PRO A 149 -3.91 15.31 8.39
C PRO A 149 -2.40 15.44 8.54
N GLU A 150 -1.84 15.15 9.72
CA GLU A 150 -0.39 15.16 9.95
C GLU A 150 0.32 14.13 9.04
N PHE A 151 -0.24 12.92 8.94
CA PHE A 151 0.30 11.89 8.06
C PHE A 151 0.31 12.34 6.60
N LEU A 152 -0.78 12.93 6.11
CA LEU A 152 -0.88 13.38 4.71
C LEU A 152 0.11 14.50 4.39
N VAL A 153 0.37 15.41 5.32
CA VAL A 153 1.42 16.44 5.17
C VAL A 153 2.77 15.76 4.93
N ASP A 154 3.14 14.79 5.77
CA ASP A 154 4.42 14.08 5.63
C ASP A 154 4.47 13.26 4.33
N ALA A 155 3.40 12.51 4.04
CA ALA A 155 3.31 11.56 2.93
C ALA A 155 3.29 12.23 1.55
N LEU A 156 2.69 13.42 1.44
CA LEU A 156 2.64 14.18 0.20
C LEU A 156 3.94 14.92 -0.09
N HIS A 157 4.66 15.37 0.96
CA HIS A 157 5.94 16.06 0.81
C HIS A 157 7.13 15.09 0.65
N ASP A 158 7.13 13.94 1.33
CA ASP A 158 8.23 12.97 1.30
C ASP A 158 7.96 11.81 0.34
N LYS A 159 8.63 11.81 -0.82
CA LYS A 159 8.53 10.72 -1.81
C LYS A 159 9.09 9.38 -1.32
N GLY A 160 9.82 9.34 -0.20
CA GLY A 160 10.48 8.17 0.37
C GLY A 160 10.02 7.78 1.78
N GLN A 161 8.81 8.20 2.17
CA GLN A 161 8.22 7.81 3.46
C GLN A 161 8.08 6.28 3.55
N ILE A 162 8.41 5.73 4.73
CA ILE A 162 8.11 4.34 5.06
C ILE A 162 6.60 4.19 5.18
N ALA A 163 6.08 3.00 4.87
CA ALA A 163 4.68 2.63 5.07
C ALA A 163 4.15 3.11 6.44
N SER A 164 2.95 3.65 6.46
CA SER A 164 2.20 4.03 7.66
C SER A 164 0.95 3.16 7.82
N ILE A 165 0.40 3.07 9.03
CA ILE A 165 -0.91 2.43 9.28
C ILE A 165 -1.99 3.01 8.36
N TRP A 166 -1.93 4.31 8.07
CA TRP A 166 -2.84 4.98 7.16
C TRP A 166 -2.78 4.40 5.74
N ASP A 167 -1.59 4.04 5.26
CA ASP A 167 -1.45 3.37 3.95
C ASP A 167 -2.17 2.02 3.93
N PHE A 168 -2.06 1.23 4.99
CA PHE A 168 -2.76 -0.05 5.08
C PHE A 168 -4.28 0.12 5.15
N ILE A 169 -4.78 1.08 5.94
CA ILE A 169 -6.22 1.36 6.10
C ILE A 169 -6.82 1.76 4.75
N GLY A 170 -6.25 2.79 4.10
CA GLY A 170 -6.79 3.30 2.86
C GLY A 170 -6.63 2.30 1.71
N MET A 171 -5.53 1.53 1.68
CA MET A 171 -5.29 0.56 0.61
C MET A 171 -6.24 -0.63 0.70
N ALA A 172 -6.57 -1.09 1.90
CA ALA A 172 -7.55 -2.16 2.09
C ALA A 172 -8.91 -1.76 1.48
N SER A 173 -9.34 -0.52 1.68
CA SER A 173 -10.55 0.04 1.05
C SER A 173 -10.40 0.27 -0.45
N THR A 174 -9.25 0.80 -0.88
CA THR A 174 -8.96 1.12 -2.30
C THR A 174 -9.00 -0.12 -3.18
N LEU A 175 -8.43 -1.23 -2.69
CA LEU A 175 -8.44 -2.52 -3.39
C LEU A 175 -9.66 -3.37 -3.08
N ASN A 176 -10.47 -2.96 -2.10
CA ASN A 176 -11.57 -3.76 -1.55
C ASN A 176 -11.13 -5.18 -1.11
N ILE A 177 -9.95 -5.27 -0.49
CA ILE A 177 -9.31 -6.52 -0.05
C ILE A 177 -8.76 -6.33 1.37
N ARG A 178 -8.81 -7.39 2.19
CA ARG A 178 -8.23 -7.35 3.54
C ARG A 178 -6.70 -7.36 3.45
N ILE A 179 -6.03 -6.49 4.20
CA ILE A 179 -4.57 -6.47 4.29
C ILE A 179 -4.15 -6.87 5.68
N ARG A 180 -3.47 -8.01 5.82
CA ARG A 180 -2.86 -8.44 7.08
C ARG A 180 -1.43 -7.96 7.14
N SER A 181 -1.19 -7.05 8.07
CA SER A 181 0.14 -6.60 8.43
C SER A 181 0.77 -7.57 9.43
N ILE A 182 2.00 -7.98 9.16
CA ILE A 182 2.77 -8.93 9.97
C ILE A 182 4.03 -8.23 10.45
N TYR A 183 4.14 -8.07 11.75
CA TYR A 183 5.28 -7.46 12.41
C TYR A 183 6.08 -8.53 13.18
N PRO A 184 7.35 -8.79 12.82
CA PRO A 184 8.17 -9.77 13.51
C PRO A 184 8.44 -9.38 14.99
N PHE A 185 8.40 -10.34 15.92
CA PHE A 185 8.63 -10.09 17.34
C PHE A 185 10.12 -9.99 17.71
N ILE A 186 10.91 -9.23 16.93
CA ILE A 186 12.37 -9.11 17.09
C ILE A 186 12.74 -8.44 18.42
N ASN A 187 11.98 -7.42 18.82
CA ASN A 187 12.15 -6.74 20.11
C ASN A 187 11.50 -7.51 21.29
N GLY A 188 11.03 -8.74 21.04
CA GLY A 188 10.33 -9.57 22.01
C GLY A 188 8.81 -9.43 21.98
N VAL A 189 8.13 -10.35 22.65
CA VAL A 189 6.66 -10.48 22.64
C VAL A 189 5.92 -9.33 23.34
N ARG A 190 6.64 -8.48 24.08
CA ARG A 190 6.09 -7.30 24.78
C ARG A 190 6.24 -6.02 23.96
N ASP A 191 6.75 -6.07 22.73
CA ASP A 191 6.83 -4.91 21.86
C ASP A 191 5.43 -4.40 21.50
N GLU A 192 5.08 -3.22 22.01
CA GLU A 192 3.79 -2.58 21.74
C GLU A 192 3.57 -2.33 20.24
N ARG A 193 4.65 -2.13 19.46
CA ARG A 193 4.55 -1.97 18.00
C ARG A 193 4.09 -3.28 17.39
N ALA A 194 4.69 -4.39 17.77
CA ALA A 194 4.27 -5.71 17.27
C ALA A 194 2.79 -5.97 17.57
N ASN A 195 2.30 -5.56 18.74
CA ASN A 195 0.88 -5.70 19.09
C ASN A 195 -0.05 -4.80 18.27
N LYS A 196 0.38 -3.58 17.91
CA LYS A 196 -0.40 -2.64 17.07
C LYS A 196 -0.38 -3.04 15.59
N PHE A 197 0.79 -3.42 15.07
CA PHE A 197 0.99 -3.67 13.65
C PHE A 197 0.62 -5.09 13.23
N ASN A 198 0.55 -6.08 14.13
CA ASN A 198 0.03 -7.42 13.79
C ASN A 198 -1.51 -7.44 13.73
N THR A 199 -2.10 -6.65 12.83
CA THR A 199 -3.54 -6.52 12.66
C THR A 199 -3.96 -6.75 11.20
N ALA A 200 -5.26 -6.97 11.01
CA ALA A 200 -5.87 -7.06 9.70
C ALA A 200 -6.70 -5.80 9.44
N PHE A 201 -6.34 -5.09 8.38
CA PHE A 201 -7.03 -3.90 7.89
C PHE A 201 -8.12 -4.33 6.91
N ARG A 202 -9.35 -3.90 7.15
CA ARG A 202 -10.51 -4.30 6.36
C ARG A 202 -10.95 -3.16 5.45
N PRO A 203 -11.54 -3.47 4.28
CA PRO A 203 -12.22 -2.46 3.48
C PRO A 203 -13.29 -1.75 4.31
N ARG A 204 -13.45 -0.45 4.07
CA ARG A 204 -14.48 0.37 4.72
C ARG A 204 -15.90 -0.13 4.45
N ASN A 205 -16.15 -0.60 3.22
CA ASN A 205 -17.42 -1.19 2.82
C ASN A 205 -17.27 -2.72 2.79
N ASP A 206 -17.14 -3.33 3.96
CA ASP A 206 -17.06 -4.79 4.15
C ASP A 206 -18.45 -5.44 3.98
N ASP A 207 -19.12 -5.14 2.86
CA ASP A 207 -20.48 -5.65 2.55
C ASP A 207 -20.46 -7.11 2.07
N ASN A 208 -19.27 -7.65 1.79
CA ASN A 208 -19.08 -9.00 1.28
C ASN A 208 -18.26 -9.83 2.27
N ASN A 209 -18.62 -11.10 2.43
CA ASN A 209 -17.78 -12.16 3.01
C ASN A 209 -16.52 -12.41 2.16
N ASN A 210 -15.84 -11.37 1.68
CA ASN A 210 -14.67 -11.49 0.83
C ASN A 210 -13.53 -12.00 1.72
N GLU A 211 -13.29 -13.32 1.65
CA GLU A 211 -12.24 -14.00 2.40
C GLU A 211 -10.83 -13.67 1.87
N ASN A 212 -10.75 -12.95 0.75
CA ASN A 212 -9.50 -12.54 0.14
C ASN A 212 -8.71 -11.62 1.09
N GLU A 213 -7.55 -12.10 1.50
CA GLU A 213 -6.62 -11.42 2.39
C GLU A 213 -5.21 -11.49 1.77
N ILE A 214 -4.54 -10.34 1.67
CA ILE A 214 -3.12 -10.26 1.33
C ILE A 214 -2.29 -10.09 2.59
N LEU A 215 -1.08 -10.64 2.58
CA LEU A 215 -0.17 -10.60 3.72
C LEU A 215 1.03 -9.73 3.36
N VAL A 216 1.35 -8.79 4.26
CA VAL A 216 2.47 -7.86 4.11
C VAL A 216 3.33 -7.95 5.38
N LEU A 217 4.63 -8.16 5.20
CA LEU A 217 5.61 -8.32 6.26
C LEU A 217 6.41 -7.02 6.45
N TRP A 218 6.43 -6.50 7.67
CA TRP A 218 7.41 -5.49 8.07
C TRP A 218 8.80 -6.10 8.16
N THR A 219 9.77 -5.47 7.52
CA THR A 219 11.14 -5.97 7.48
C THR A 219 12.17 -4.84 7.43
N ASN A 220 13.42 -5.19 7.22
CA ASN A 220 14.52 -4.25 7.06
C ASN A 220 15.32 -4.60 5.80
N ASN A 221 15.82 -3.60 5.09
CA ASN A 221 16.76 -3.79 3.98
C ASN A 221 18.16 -4.29 4.44
N LEU A 222 18.46 -4.21 5.74
CA LEU A 222 19.68 -4.70 6.36
C LEU A 222 19.51 -6.11 6.92
N LYS A 223 20.61 -6.87 7.01
CA LYS A 223 20.59 -8.15 7.73
C LYS A 223 20.41 -7.88 9.23
N LEU A 224 19.77 -8.80 9.95
CA LEU A 224 19.53 -8.66 11.39
C LEU A 224 20.78 -8.26 12.20
N LYS A 225 21.93 -8.85 11.89
CA LYS A 225 23.22 -8.56 12.56
C LYS A 225 23.74 -7.14 12.34
N GLU A 226 23.23 -6.44 11.33
CA GLU A 226 23.59 -5.07 10.96
C GLU A 226 22.59 -4.05 11.52
N CYS A 227 21.45 -4.50 12.06
CA CYS A 227 20.45 -3.62 12.64
C CYS A 227 20.85 -3.12 14.04
N GLN A 228 20.55 -1.86 14.32
CA GLN A 228 20.61 -1.31 15.67
C GLN A 228 19.41 -1.80 16.51
N MET A 229 19.60 -1.86 17.83
CA MET A 229 18.54 -2.17 18.80
C MET A 229 18.07 -0.90 19.52
N PRO A 230 16.76 -0.68 19.73
CA PRO A 230 15.66 -1.57 19.34
C PRO A 230 15.50 -1.63 17.83
N TRP A 231 15.11 -2.81 17.31
CA TRP A 231 14.89 -3.01 15.88
C TRP A 231 13.70 -2.16 15.41
N ILE A 232 13.89 -1.48 14.29
CA ILE A 232 12.86 -0.66 13.63
C ILE A 232 12.80 -1.10 12.17
N PRO A 233 11.62 -1.46 11.63
CA PRO A 233 11.51 -1.76 10.22
C PRO A 233 11.72 -0.48 9.40
N ASN A 234 12.25 -0.63 8.21
CA ASN A 234 12.38 0.47 7.25
C ASN A 234 11.78 0.14 5.87
N THR A 235 11.13 -1.02 5.76
CA THR A 235 10.48 -1.45 4.54
C THR A 235 9.43 -2.52 4.82
N VAL A 236 8.64 -2.83 3.81
CA VAL A 236 7.61 -3.86 3.82
C VAL A 236 7.72 -4.68 2.55
N VAL A 237 7.41 -5.97 2.65
CA VAL A 237 7.39 -6.88 1.49
C VAL A 237 6.15 -7.76 1.50
N PRO A 238 5.64 -8.16 0.32
CA PRO A 238 4.49 -9.03 0.25
C PRO A 238 4.90 -10.47 0.59
N LEU A 239 3.94 -11.21 1.16
CA LEU A 239 4.06 -12.64 1.39
C LEU A 239 3.12 -13.39 0.47
N LEU A 240 3.66 -14.31 -0.32
CA LEU A 240 2.85 -15.26 -1.10
C LEU A 240 2.92 -16.66 -0.50
N LYS A 241 1.83 -17.40 -0.61
CA LYS A 241 1.76 -18.77 -0.13
C LYS A 241 2.66 -19.65 -1.00
N LYS A 242 3.48 -20.50 -0.38
CA LYS A 242 4.18 -21.58 -1.09
C LYS A 242 3.12 -22.43 -1.76
N HIS A 243 3.17 -22.58 -3.08
CA HIS A 243 2.29 -23.52 -3.75
C HIS A 243 2.54 -24.90 -3.11
N LYS A 244 1.51 -25.51 -2.50
CA LYS A 244 1.55 -26.97 -2.33
C LYS A 244 1.56 -27.51 -3.74
N SER A 245 2.56 -28.30 -4.10
CA SER A 245 2.67 -28.94 -5.40
C SER A 245 1.41 -29.74 -5.71
N SER A 246 0.47 -29.12 -6.40
CA SER A 246 -0.68 -29.70 -7.06
C SER A 246 -1.16 -28.67 -8.06
N ILE A 247 -1.00 -29.03 -9.33
CA ILE A 247 -1.53 -28.39 -10.53
C ILE A 247 -2.93 -27.85 -10.23
N GLU A 248 -3.10 -26.53 -10.17
CA GLU A 248 -4.41 -25.91 -10.31
C GLU A 248 -4.39 -25.05 -11.57
N VAL A 249 -5.26 -25.47 -12.49
CA VAL A 249 -5.58 -24.83 -13.75
C VAL A 249 -6.23 -23.49 -13.42
N CYS A 250 -5.61 -22.38 -13.84
CA CYS A 250 -6.25 -21.07 -13.79
C CYS A 250 -7.50 -21.09 -14.66
N PHE A 251 -8.67 -20.81 -14.09
CA PHE A 251 -9.89 -20.52 -14.85
C PHE A 251 -9.80 -19.11 -15.43
N SER A 252 -10.20 -19.02 -16.70
CA SER A 252 -10.32 -17.82 -17.54
C SER A 252 -11.35 -16.82 -17.04
#